data_AF-A0A6V8MI55-F1
#
_entry.id   AF-A0A6V8MI55-F1
#
_cell.length_a   1.000
_cell.length_b   1.000
_cell.length_c   1.000
_cell.angle_alpha   90.00
_cell.angle_beta   90.00
_cell.angle_gamma   90.00
#
_symmetry.space_group_name_H-M   'P 1'
#
loop_
_entity.id
_entity.type
_entity.pdbx_description
1 polymer ?
#
loop_
_entity_poly.entity_id
_entity_poly.type
_entity_poly.pdbx_seq_one_letter_code
_entity_poly.pdbx_strand_id
1 'polypeptide(L)'
;MKISKKDWLFIGVIVIVLAVFYAISGEEKTKRVPVDEKHQAAYELFKKTQSKMEVDKTCPSCHFEPGGVPFPAKHPVKPKDGPMRCLFCHKLKASAAGK
;
A
#
# COMPACT_ATOMS: atom_id res chain seq x y z
N MET A 1 18.79 18.73 -27.73
CA MET A 1 18.92 19.47 -26.46
C MET A 1 20.31 19.21 -25.89
N LYS A 2 21.06 20.25 -25.48
CA LYS A 2 22.37 20.11 -24.83
C LYS A 2 22.18 20.19 -23.32
N ILE A 3 22.54 19.13 -22.61
CA ILE A 3 22.55 19.11 -21.14
C ILE A 3 23.67 20.06 -20.66
N SER A 4 23.30 21.06 -19.88
CA SER A 4 24.21 22.05 -19.30
C SER A 4 24.82 21.54 -17.98
N LYS A 5 25.83 22.24 -17.46
CA LYS A 5 26.43 21.92 -16.14
C LYS A 5 25.40 21.99 -14.99
N LYS A 6 24.39 22.86 -15.12
CA LYS A 6 23.31 22.99 -14.12
C LYS A 6 22.38 21.77 -14.13
N ASP A 7 22.15 21.20 -15.30
CA ASP A 7 21.35 19.97 -15.44
C ASP A 7 22.09 18.77 -14.83
N TRP A 8 23.41 18.70 -14.98
CA TRP A 8 24.24 17.69 -14.30
C TRP A 8 24.19 17.81 -12.77
N LEU A 9 24.21 19.03 -12.24
CA LEU A 9 24.05 19.27 -10.80
C LEU A 9 22.67 18.79 -10.33
N PHE A 10 21.61 19.10 -11.07
CA PHE A 10 20.25 18.69 -10.75
C PHE A 10 20.07 17.16 -10.78
N ILE A 11 20.61 16.50 -11.80
CA ILE A 11 20.63 15.04 -11.89
C ILE A 11 21.37 14.44 -10.69
N GLY A 12 22.53 15.00 -10.32
CA GLY A 12 23.28 14.57 -9.14
C GLY A 12 22.45 14.62 -7.85
N VAL A 13 21.70 15.70 -7.64
CA VAL A 13 20.81 15.83 -6.47
C VAL A 13 19.70 14.77 -6.49
N ILE A 14 19.07 14.53 -7.64
CA ILE A 14 18.03 13.49 -7.76
C ILE A 14 18.60 12.11 -7.43
N VAL A 15 19.77 11.77 -7.97
CA VAL A 15 20.42 10.48 -7.71
C VAL A 15 20.72 10.31 -6.21
N ILE A 16 21.21 11.36 -5.54
CA ILE A 16 21.46 11.32 -4.09
C ILE A 16 20.16 11.08 -3.32
N VAL A 17 19.10 11.82 -3.64
CA VAL A 17 17.80 11.67 -2.98
C VAL A 17 17.27 10.24 -3.15
N LEU A 18 17.29 9.71 -4.38
CA LEU A 18 16.84 8.34 -4.67
C LEU A 18 17.69 7.29 -3.93
N ALA A 19 19.02 7.47 -3.88
CA ALA A 19 19.92 6.58 -3.16
C ALA A 19 19.62 6.55 -1.66
N VAL A 20 19.36 7.72 -1.05
CA VAL A 20 18.95 7.81 0.36
C VAL A 20 17.63 7.10 0.60
N PHE A 21 16.61 7.37 -0.22
CA PHE A 21 15.31 6.69 -0.10
C PHE A 21 15.45 5.18 -0.23
N TYR A 22 16.24 4.70 -1.19
CA TYR A 22 16.51 3.28 -1.37
C TYR A 22 17.18 2.66 -0.13
N ALA A 23 18.18 3.34 0.44
CA ALA A 23 18.90 2.85 1.62
C ALA A 23 18.00 2.76 2.88
N ILE A 24 17.00 3.64 3.03
CA ILE A 24 16.15 3.68 4.23
C ILE A 24 14.83 2.91 4.09
N SER A 25 14.37 2.60 2.87
CA SER A 25 13.00 2.08 2.66
C SER A 25 12.76 0.70 3.28
N GLY A 26 13.81 -0.08 3.53
CA GLY A 26 13.74 -1.37 4.23
C GLY A 26 12.80 -2.42 3.61
N GLU A 27 12.66 -3.56 4.28
CA GLU A 27 11.74 -4.63 3.85
C GLU A 27 10.29 -4.37 4.28
N GLU A 28 9.34 -4.94 3.54
CA GLU A 28 7.91 -4.90 3.89
C GLU A 28 7.67 -5.62 5.22
N LYS A 29 7.28 -4.88 6.27
CA LYS A 29 6.98 -5.44 7.60
C LYS A 29 5.51 -5.84 7.78
N THR A 30 4.66 -5.50 6.83
CA THR A 30 3.21 -5.69 6.92
C THR A 30 2.80 -7.07 6.41
N LYS A 31 1.75 -7.65 6.99
CA LYS A 31 1.20 -8.92 6.52
C LYS A 31 0.45 -8.72 5.21
N ARG A 32 0.59 -9.65 4.27
CA ARG A 32 -0.23 -9.68 3.04
C ARG A 32 -1.64 -10.19 3.34
N VAL A 33 -2.60 -9.82 2.50
CA VAL A 33 -3.97 -10.34 2.60
C VAL A 33 -3.95 -11.85 2.34
N PRO A 34 -4.55 -12.68 3.21
CA PRO A 34 -4.62 -14.12 3.02
C PRO A 34 -5.26 -14.51 1.68
N VAL A 35 -4.82 -15.61 1.08
CA VAL A 35 -5.50 -16.20 -0.08
C VAL A 35 -6.31 -17.37 0.45
N ASP A 36 -7.51 -17.06 0.92
CA ASP A 36 -8.46 -18.02 1.47
C ASP A 36 -9.89 -17.65 1.04
N GLU A 37 -10.84 -18.53 1.36
CA GLU A 37 -12.25 -18.38 0.97
C GLU A 37 -12.88 -17.08 1.51
N LYS A 38 -12.46 -16.61 2.69
CA LYS A 38 -12.98 -15.37 3.30
C LYS A 38 -12.50 -14.11 2.58
N HIS A 39 -11.33 -14.17 1.97
CA HIS A 39 -10.72 -13.04 1.25
C HIS A 39 -10.86 -13.12 -0.26
N GLN A 40 -11.36 -14.23 -0.81
CA GLN A 40 -11.47 -14.45 -2.26
C GLN A 40 -12.28 -13.34 -2.95
N ALA A 41 -13.37 -12.88 -2.33
CA ALA A 41 -14.18 -11.79 -2.87
C ALA A 41 -13.36 -10.48 -3.07
N ALA A 42 -12.41 -10.19 -2.18
CA ALA A 42 -11.53 -9.03 -2.31
C ALA A 42 -10.56 -9.17 -3.50
N TYR A 43 -10.01 -10.37 -3.72
CA TYR A 43 -9.18 -10.66 -4.89
C TYR A 43 -9.97 -10.55 -6.20
N GLU A 44 -11.19 -11.09 -6.24
CA GLU A 44 -12.05 -11.01 -7.43
C GLU A 44 -12.52 -9.58 -7.72
N LEU A 45 -12.86 -8.82 -6.68
CA LEU A 45 -13.21 -7.41 -6.83
C LEU A 45 -12.01 -6.58 -7.33
N PHE A 46 -10.80 -6.86 -6.82
CA PHE A 46 -9.59 -6.24 -7.32
C PHE A 46 -9.33 -6.59 -8.79
N LYS A 47 -9.47 -7.86 -9.18
CA LYS A 47 -9.31 -8.28 -10.59
C LYS A 47 -10.27 -7.54 -11.52
N LYS A 48 -11.52 -7.36 -11.10
CA LYS A 48 -12.57 -6.70 -11.90
C LYS A 48 -12.38 -5.19 -12.00
N THR A 49 -12.02 -4.53 -10.91
CA THR A 49 -12.01 -3.05 -10.82
C THR A 49 -10.63 -2.44 -10.97
N GLN A 50 -9.57 -3.21 -10.71
CA GLN A 50 -8.19 -2.75 -10.52
C GLN A 50 -8.03 -1.64 -9.47
N SER A 51 -9.07 -1.40 -8.65
CA SER A 51 -9.12 -0.32 -7.68
C SER A 51 -8.94 -0.85 -6.27
N LYS A 52 -7.80 -0.54 -5.65
CA LYS A 52 -7.56 -0.85 -4.24
C LYS A 52 -8.58 -0.16 -3.33
N MET A 53 -8.98 1.06 -3.69
CA MET A 53 -9.89 1.86 -2.88
C MET A 53 -11.31 1.29 -2.86
N GLU A 54 -11.78 0.70 -3.96
CA GLU A 54 -13.08 0.01 -3.96
C GLU A 54 -13.05 -1.25 -3.09
N VAL A 55 -11.93 -1.99 -3.10
CA VAL A 55 -11.76 -3.16 -2.25
C VAL A 55 -11.65 -2.77 -0.77
N ASP A 56 -10.92 -1.71 -0.47
CA ASP A 56 -10.74 -1.18 0.90
C ASP A 56 -12.08 -0.82 1.58
N LYS A 57 -13.11 -0.43 0.82
CA LYS A 57 -14.46 -0.16 1.35
C LYS A 57 -15.14 -1.42 1.90
N THR A 58 -14.74 -2.61 1.46
CA THR A 58 -15.37 -3.89 1.85
C THR A 58 -14.77 -4.47 3.13
N CYS A 59 -13.53 -4.13 3.48
CA CYS A 59 -12.82 -4.68 4.64
C CYS A 59 -13.51 -4.41 5.98
N PRO A 60 -14.09 -3.20 6.24
CA PRO A 60 -14.77 -2.89 7.50
C PRO A 60 -16.05 -3.69 7.76
N SER A 61 -16.53 -4.50 6.82
CA SER A 61 -17.66 -5.42 7.06
C SER A 61 -17.31 -6.51 8.09
N CYS A 62 -16.03 -6.87 8.19
CA CYS A 62 -15.51 -7.84 9.16
C CYS A 62 -14.42 -7.24 10.05
N HIS A 63 -13.56 -6.34 9.55
CA HIS A 63 -12.47 -5.73 10.30
C HIS A 63 -12.86 -4.38 10.89
N PHE A 64 -13.45 -4.40 12.09
CA PHE A 64 -13.92 -3.21 12.80
C PHE A 64 -13.97 -3.46 14.31
N GLU A 65 -14.11 -2.37 15.07
CA GLU A 65 -14.27 -2.40 16.52
C GLU A 65 -15.41 -1.47 16.95
N PRO A 66 -16.21 -1.84 17.97
CA PRO A 66 -16.27 -3.16 18.61
C PRO A 66 -17.10 -4.17 17.80
N GLY A 67 -16.84 -5.48 17.97
CA GLY A 67 -17.71 -6.57 17.49
C GLY A 67 -17.26 -7.30 16.22
N GLY A 68 -16.27 -6.80 15.50
CA GLY A 68 -15.64 -7.47 14.36
C GLY A 68 -14.35 -8.19 14.73
N VAL A 69 -13.50 -8.43 13.73
CA VAL A 69 -12.09 -8.80 13.89
C VAL A 69 -11.32 -7.55 14.30
N PRO A 70 -10.88 -7.42 15.56
CA PRO A 70 -10.27 -6.20 16.06
C PRO A 70 -8.89 -5.97 15.46
N PHE A 71 -8.49 -4.70 15.43
CA PHE A 71 -7.14 -4.35 15.03
C PHE A 71 -6.17 -4.49 16.21
N PRO A 72 -4.88 -4.81 15.95
CA PRO A 72 -3.87 -4.73 17.00
C PRO A 72 -3.76 -3.32 17.58
N ALA A 73 -3.36 -3.20 18.85
CA ALA A 73 -3.28 -1.92 19.57
C ALA A 73 -2.42 -0.84 18.88
N LYS A 74 -1.45 -1.23 18.03
CA LYS A 74 -0.57 -0.32 17.28
C LYS A 74 -0.98 -0.16 15.80
N HIS A 75 -2.16 -0.64 15.42
CA HIS A 75 -2.65 -0.45 14.06
C HIS A 75 -2.96 1.04 13.81
N PRO A 76 -2.62 1.59 12.63
CA PRO A 76 -2.98 2.95 12.29
C PRO A 76 -4.47 3.22 12.48
N VAL A 77 -4.79 4.37 13.06
CA VAL A 77 -6.18 4.82 13.24
C VAL A 77 -6.81 5.13 11.88
N LYS A 78 -8.13 4.94 11.78
CA LYS A 78 -8.89 5.29 10.57
C LYS A 78 -8.72 6.79 10.27
N PRO A 79 -8.44 7.19 9.01
CA PRO A 79 -8.37 8.60 8.65
C PRO A 79 -9.73 9.29 8.86
N LYS A 80 -9.71 10.60 9.11
CA LYS A 80 -10.93 11.42 9.28
C LYS A 80 -11.85 11.35 8.06
N ASP A 81 -11.25 11.33 6.87
CA ASP A 81 -11.96 11.28 5.59
C ASP A 81 -11.59 10.02 4.81
N GLY A 82 -12.61 9.36 4.23
CA GLY A 82 -12.45 8.21 3.35
C GLY A 82 -12.33 6.83 4.04
N PRO A 83 -12.28 5.75 3.24
CA PRO A 83 -12.02 4.41 3.75
C PRO A 83 -10.58 4.29 4.27
N MET A 84 -10.38 3.41 5.26
CA MET A 84 -9.03 3.07 5.67
C MET A 84 -8.33 2.38 4.49
N ARG A 85 -7.12 2.82 4.14
CA ARG A 85 -6.39 2.30 2.97
C ARG A 85 -5.70 0.97 3.27
N CYS A 86 -6.48 -0.06 3.57
CA CYS A 86 -5.99 -1.38 4.00
C CYS A 86 -4.96 -1.95 3.02
N LEU A 87 -5.27 -1.94 1.72
CA LEU A 87 -4.42 -2.47 0.65
C LEU A 87 -3.20 -1.60 0.28
N PHE A 88 -3.03 -0.44 0.93
CA PHE A 88 -1.79 0.31 0.84
C PHE A 88 -0.67 -0.39 1.62
N CYS A 89 -1.00 -0.86 2.83
CA CYS A 89 -0.07 -1.57 3.71
C CYS A 89 -0.18 -3.10 3.54
N HIS A 90 -1.39 -3.64 3.44
CA HIS A 90 -1.65 -5.08 3.32
C HIS A 90 -1.82 -5.47 1.86
N LYS A 91 -0.71 -5.66 1.14
CA LYS A 91 -0.76 -6.00 -0.29
C LYS A 91 -1.45 -7.35 -0.54
N LEU A 92 -2.21 -7.46 -1.63
CA LEU A 92 -2.68 -8.75 -2.13
C LEU A 92 -1.47 -9.54 -2.67
N LYS A 93 -1.47 -10.87 -2.53
CA LYS A 93 -0.37 -11.71 -3.04
C LYS A 93 -0.16 -11.59 -4.55
N ALA A 94 -1.23 -11.43 -5.31
CA ALA A 94 -1.21 -11.34 -6.78
C ALA A 94 -1.03 -9.91 -7.31
N SER A 95 -1.02 -8.88 -6.46
CA SER A 95 -0.73 -7.51 -6.90
C SER A 95 0.77 -7.37 -7.11
N ALA A 96 1.23 -7.80 -8.29
CA ALA A 96 2.56 -7.46 -8.80
C ALA A 96 2.63 -5.96 -9.06
N ALA A 97 3.07 -5.21 -8.05
CA ALA A 97 3.60 -3.86 -8.21
C ALA A 97 4.67 -3.65 -7.13
N GLY A 98 5.93 -3.82 -7.52
CA GLY A 98 7.11 -3.56 -6.71
C GLY A 98 7.79 -4.82 -6.17
N LYS A 99 8.63 -5.44 -7.00
CA LYS A 99 10.02 -5.64 -6.59
C LYS A 99 10.74 -4.32 -6.88
#